data_AF-A0A8J6I3E3-F1
#
_entry.id   AF-A0A8J6I3E3-F1
#
_cell.length_a   1.000
_cell.length_b   1.000
_cell.length_c   1.000
_cell.angle_alpha   90.00
_cell.angle_beta   90.00
_cell.angle_gamma   90.00
#
_symmetry.space_group_name_H-M   'P 1'
#
loop_
_entity.id
_entity.type
_entity.pdbx_description
1 polymer ?
#
loop_
_entity_poly.entity_id
_entity_poly.type
_entity_poly.pdbx_seq_one_letter_code
_entity_poly.pdbx_strand_id
1 'polypeptide(L)'
;PRNFRIVTNDFPQRISGPQPNLTGLADVRMSGSGAFSAEGLQVVKRSLPPEPVIVVDLRQESHLFVNGIAVSFRGENNAANLHLSHDEVITAELQEQESLSRRKSITFDHVSGKSAQVMEPVVITSVRTEREVVEDAGLQYFRLTVPDHFRAQNEEMDRFVEFVRTVPFGTHLHFHCRAGQGRTSMLMIARDIMANAKAVSLEDIVARQVLAGSQDLCSVEDKCEMSAKDMNARRRASLLQHFYDYAKDNDDEFQTSFSIWLQQNNRSVQ
;
A
#
# COMPACT_ATOMS: atom_id res chain seq x y z
N PRO A 1 -6.92 4.79 -12.30
CA PRO A 1 -7.41 3.78 -11.33
C PRO A 1 -8.29 4.46 -10.26
N ARG A 2 -9.12 3.71 -9.52
CA ARG A 2 -9.95 4.30 -8.45
C ARG A 2 -9.05 4.92 -7.37
N ASN A 3 -9.53 5.98 -6.72
CA ASN A 3 -8.84 6.65 -5.61
C ASN A 3 -7.40 7.09 -5.93
N PHE A 4 -7.11 7.37 -7.20
CA PHE A 4 -5.83 7.93 -7.61
C PHE A 4 -5.67 9.34 -7.05
N ARG A 5 -4.52 9.60 -6.41
CA ARG A 5 -4.16 10.90 -5.84
C ARG A 5 -2.65 11.08 -5.82
N ILE A 6 -2.21 12.32 -5.93
CA ILE A 6 -0.80 12.72 -5.81
C ILE A 6 -0.71 13.64 -4.59
N VAL A 7 0.27 13.40 -3.73
CA VAL A 7 0.50 14.26 -2.57
C VAL A 7 1.26 15.48 -3.05
N THR A 8 0.60 16.64 -2.92
CA THR A 8 1.17 17.96 -3.23
C THR A 8 0.83 18.91 -2.09
N ASN A 9 1.37 20.13 -2.12
CA ASN A 9 0.98 21.18 -1.18
C ASN A 9 -0.40 21.81 -1.53
N ASP A 10 -0.96 21.46 -2.69
CA ASP A 10 -2.22 21.98 -3.20
C ASP A 10 -3.33 20.93 -3.01
N PHE A 11 -4.07 21.05 -1.91
CA PHE A 11 -5.16 20.11 -1.62
C PHE A 11 -6.43 20.44 -2.41
N PRO A 12 -7.12 19.42 -2.96
CA PRO A 12 -8.36 19.61 -3.70
C PRO A 12 -9.53 20.04 -2.80
N GLN A 13 -9.47 19.77 -1.50
CA GLN A 13 -10.50 20.16 -0.54
C GLN A 13 -10.07 21.40 0.25
N ARG A 14 -10.95 22.40 0.32
CA ARG A 14 -10.78 23.54 1.23
C ARG A 14 -11.09 23.08 2.66
N ILE A 15 -10.14 23.26 3.57
CA ILE A 15 -10.36 22.97 4.99
C ILE A 15 -11.10 24.14 5.65
N SER A 16 -12.18 23.84 6.37
CA SER A 16 -12.71 24.70 7.41
C SER A 16 -12.02 24.35 8.73
N GLY A 17 -11.02 25.13 9.15
CA GLY A 17 -10.26 24.91 10.38
C GLY A 17 -8.77 25.25 10.25
N PRO A 18 -7.95 24.97 11.30
CA PRO A 18 -6.51 25.11 11.24
C PRO A 18 -5.92 24.27 10.11
N GLN A 19 -4.99 24.84 9.35
CA GLN A 19 -4.27 24.10 8.31
C GLN A 19 -3.21 23.21 8.99
N PRO A 20 -3.05 21.95 8.56
CA PRO A 20 -2.01 21.10 9.11
C PRO A 20 -0.63 21.61 8.68
N ASN A 21 0.40 21.27 9.46
CA ASN A 21 1.78 21.61 9.11
C ASN A 21 2.23 20.89 7.82
N LEU A 22 2.58 21.66 6.78
CA LEU A 22 2.98 21.15 5.46
C LEU A 22 4.50 20.99 5.29
N THR A 23 5.29 21.21 6.35
CA THR A 23 6.75 21.09 6.31
C THR A 23 7.17 19.73 5.75
N GLY A 24 8.04 19.76 4.74
CA GLY A 24 8.63 18.59 4.08
C GLY A 24 7.66 17.72 3.28
N LEU A 25 6.37 18.07 3.15
CA LEU A 25 5.38 17.23 2.45
C LEU A 25 5.68 17.07 0.96
N ALA A 26 6.04 18.17 0.29
CA ALA A 26 6.37 18.16 -1.14
C ALA A 26 7.59 17.29 -1.49
N ASP A 27 8.53 17.14 -0.54
CA ASP A 27 9.76 16.36 -0.74
C ASP A 27 9.53 14.85 -0.62
N VAL A 28 8.40 14.42 -0.06
CA VAL A 28 8.07 12.99 0.08
C VAL A 28 7.80 12.33 -1.27
N ARG A 29 7.34 13.10 -2.28
CA ARG A 29 7.11 12.68 -3.67
C ARG A 29 6.39 11.33 -3.76
N MET A 30 5.10 11.33 -3.42
CA MET A 30 4.32 10.11 -3.44
C MET A 30 2.91 10.29 -3.99
N SER A 31 2.33 9.15 -4.37
CA SER A 31 0.96 9.05 -4.87
C SER A 31 0.36 7.74 -4.42
N GLY A 32 -0.96 7.63 -4.50
CA GLY A 32 -1.65 6.40 -4.17
C GLY A 32 -2.84 6.11 -5.06
N SER A 33 -3.16 4.83 -5.30
CA SER A 33 -4.42 4.43 -5.95
C SER A 33 -4.88 3.02 -5.58
N GLY A 34 -6.05 2.63 -6.07
CA GLY A 34 -6.46 1.23 -6.15
C GLY A 34 -5.74 0.50 -7.30
N ALA A 35 -6.03 -0.79 -7.41
CA ALA A 35 -5.46 -1.66 -8.43
C ALA A 35 -5.81 -1.18 -9.85
N PHE A 36 -4.96 -1.51 -10.81
CA PHE A 36 -5.02 -1.03 -12.18
C PHE A 36 -4.86 -2.16 -13.18
N SER A 37 -5.45 -2.02 -14.37
CA SER A 37 -5.08 -2.83 -15.54
C SER A 37 -3.74 -2.36 -16.10
N ALA A 38 -3.19 -3.10 -17.07
CA ALA A 38 -1.97 -2.67 -17.78
C ALA A 38 -2.15 -1.28 -18.42
N GLU A 39 -3.31 -0.99 -19.02
CA GLU A 39 -3.64 0.34 -19.55
C GLU A 39 -3.81 1.36 -18.43
N GLY A 40 -4.40 0.94 -17.31
CA GLY A 40 -4.53 1.76 -16.11
C GLY A 40 -3.17 2.22 -15.56
N LEU A 41 -2.16 1.35 -15.60
CA LEU A 41 -0.79 1.70 -15.22
C LEU A 41 -0.20 2.75 -16.18
N GLN A 42 -0.45 2.64 -17.49
CA GLN A 42 -0.02 3.65 -18.46
C GLN A 42 -0.66 5.02 -18.19
N VAL A 43 -1.92 5.05 -17.76
CA VAL A 43 -2.59 6.29 -17.33
C VAL A 43 -1.94 6.85 -16.06
N VAL A 44 -1.62 6.00 -15.08
CA VAL A 44 -0.88 6.42 -13.87
C VAL A 44 0.44 7.05 -14.27
N LYS A 45 1.27 6.35 -15.05
CA LYS A 45 2.59 6.83 -15.50
C LYS A 45 2.51 8.21 -16.15
N ARG A 46 1.55 8.42 -17.06
CA ARG A 46 1.36 9.72 -17.74
C ARG A 46 0.90 10.85 -16.81
N SER A 47 0.31 10.51 -15.68
CA SER A 47 -0.18 11.48 -14.69
C SER A 47 0.86 11.82 -13.63
N LEU A 48 1.96 11.06 -13.56
CA LEU A 48 3.02 11.27 -12.59
C LEU A 48 4.08 12.25 -13.12
N PRO A 49 4.84 12.89 -12.20
CA PRO A 49 6.02 13.67 -12.55
C PRO A 49 7.07 12.86 -13.34
N PRO A 50 7.96 13.51 -14.13
CA PRO A 50 8.92 12.84 -15.00
C PRO A 50 10.07 12.11 -14.28
N GLU A 51 10.14 12.21 -12.95
CA GLU A 51 11.15 11.54 -12.12
C GLU A 51 11.06 10.00 -12.16
N PRO A 52 12.11 9.29 -11.74
CA PRO A 52 12.05 7.85 -11.53
C PRO A 52 10.88 7.48 -10.61
N VAL A 53 10.09 6.49 -11.02
CA VAL A 53 8.93 6.00 -10.27
C VAL A 53 9.16 4.57 -9.83
N ILE A 54 8.93 4.31 -8.55
CA ILE A 54 8.80 2.96 -8.00
C ILE A 54 7.33 2.71 -7.67
N VAL A 55 6.74 1.69 -8.29
CA VAL A 55 5.42 1.17 -7.94
C VAL A 55 5.58 0.28 -6.70
N VAL A 56 4.91 0.65 -5.62
CA VAL A 56 4.90 -0.05 -4.34
C VAL A 56 3.58 -0.78 -4.20
N ASP A 57 3.61 -2.08 -4.52
CA ASP A 57 2.47 -2.98 -4.37
C ASP A 57 2.36 -3.47 -2.92
N LEU A 58 1.20 -3.27 -2.30
CA LEU A 58 0.93 -3.59 -0.89
C LEU A 58 0.07 -4.85 -0.73
N ARG A 59 -0.09 -5.67 -1.77
CA ARG A 59 -1.10 -6.72 -1.79
C ARG A 59 -0.53 -8.05 -1.33
N GLN A 60 -1.04 -8.59 -0.22
CA GLN A 60 -0.72 -9.97 0.16
C GLN A 60 -1.46 -10.98 -0.72
N GLU A 61 -2.67 -10.66 -1.17
CA GLU A 61 -3.42 -11.57 -2.03
C GLU A 61 -2.68 -11.79 -3.36
N SER A 62 -2.58 -13.06 -3.79
CA SER A 62 -2.01 -13.39 -5.09
C SER A 62 -2.79 -12.70 -6.20
N HIS A 63 -2.08 -12.06 -7.11
CA HIS A 63 -2.68 -11.36 -8.24
C HIS A 63 -1.77 -11.32 -9.46
N LEU A 64 -2.40 -11.28 -10.62
CA LEU A 64 -1.74 -11.41 -11.92
C LEU A 64 -2.44 -10.53 -12.95
N PHE A 65 -1.90 -10.50 -14.15
CA PHE A 65 -2.48 -9.86 -15.33
C PHE A 65 -2.72 -10.91 -16.40
N VAL A 66 -3.98 -11.10 -16.80
CA VAL A 66 -4.36 -11.96 -17.92
C VAL A 66 -4.74 -11.07 -19.09
N ASN A 67 -3.96 -11.11 -20.17
CA ASN A 67 -4.11 -10.21 -21.33
C ASN A 67 -4.15 -8.71 -20.94
N GLY A 68 -3.44 -8.32 -19.89
CA GLY A 68 -3.47 -6.94 -19.35
C GLY A 68 -4.62 -6.64 -18.38
N ILE A 69 -5.58 -7.56 -18.21
CA ILE A 69 -6.65 -7.46 -17.21
C ILE A 69 -6.09 -7.87 -15.84
N ALA A 70 -6.19 -7.01 -14.84
CA ALA A 70 -5.77 -7.34 -13.48
C ALA A 70 -6.75 -8.31 -12.81
N VAL A 71 -6.22 -9.40 -12.29
CA VAL A 71 -6.97 -10.49 -11.66
C VAL A 71 -6.39 -10.76 -10.27
N SER A 72 -7.24 -11.19 -9.34
CA SER A 72 -6.81 -11.52 -7.98
C SER A 72 -7.48 -12.80 -7.51
N PHE A 73 -6.71 -13.68 -6.89
CA PHE A 73 -7.22 -14.94 -6.39
C PHE A 73 -7.87 -14.73 -5.02
N ARG A 74 -9.15 -15.05 -4.94
CA ARG A 74 -9.93 -14.92 -3.71
C ARG A 74 -10.14 -16.31 -3.11
N GLY A 75 -9.42 -16.64 -2.05
CA GLY A 75 -9.84 -17.72 -1.15
C GLY A 75 -11.08 -17.32 -0.33
N GLU A 76 -11.63 -18.25 0.44
CA GLU A 76 -12.64 -17.91 1.45
C GLU A 76 -12.13 -16.74 2.32
N ASN A 77 -12.95 -15.70 2.48
CA ASN A 77 -12.65 -14.48 3.24
C ASN A 77 -11.43 -13.63 2.80
N ASN A 78 -10.91 -13.79 1.57
CA ASN A 78 -9.73 -13.01 1.11
C ASN A 78 -8.47 -13.28 1.96
N ALA A 79 -8.45 -14.41 2.69
CA ALA A 79 -7.44 -14.78 3.68
C ALA A 79 -6.54 -15.94 3.22
N ALA A 80 -6.57 -16.31 1.94
CA ALA A 80 -5.79 -17.42 1.39
C ALA A 80 -4.31 -17.38 1.80
N ASN A 81 -3.78 -16.16 1.93
CA ASN A 81 -2.38 -15.91 2.22
C ASN A 81 -2.13 -15.34 3.63
N LEU A 82 -3.16 -15.25 4.50
CA LEU A 82 -3.08 -14.52 5.77
C LEU A 82 -2.00 -15.04 6.72
N HIS A 83 -1.69 -16.34 6.65
CA HIS A 83 -0.72 -17.02 7.50
C HIS A 83 0.62 -17.29 6.81
N LEU A 84 0.78 -16.84 5.57
CA LEU A 84 1.99 -17.04 4.79
C LEU A 84 2.98 -15.91 5.07
N SER A 85 4.26 -16.26 5.11
CA SER A 85 5.37 -15.32 5.04
C SER A 85 5.46 -14.67 3.66
N HIS A 86 6.25 -13.59 3.56
CA HIS A 86 6.49 -12.89 2.29
C HIS A 86 6.86 -13.84 1.15
N ASP A 87 7.87 -14.69 1.36
CA ASP A 87 8.40 -15.57 0.31
C ASP A 87 7.42 -16.68 -0.06
N GLU A 88 6.62 -17.17 0.88
CA GLU A 88 5.55 -18.13 0.63
C GLU A 88 4.43 -17.50 -0.22
N VAL A 89 4.08 -16.23 0.03
CA VAL A 89 3.12 -15.49 -0.80
C VAL A 89 3.62 -15.32 -2.22
N ILE A 90 4.89 -14.92 -2.40
CA ILE A 90 5.49 -14.79 -3.74
C ILE A 90 5.50 -16.15 -4.46
N THR A 91 5.88 -17.22 -3.75
CA THR A 91 5.91 -18.58 -4.32
C THR A 91 4.51 -19.04 -4.74
N ALA A 92 3.49 -18.80 -3.92
CA ALA A 92 2.10 -19.13 -4.24
C ALA A 92 1.60 -18.36 -5.47
N GLU A 93 1.90 -17.06 -5.59
CA GLU A 93 1.54 -16.25 -6.77
C GLU A 93 2.20 -16.77 -8.06
N LEU A 94 3.46 -17.18 -8.01
CA LEU A 94 4.17 -17.77 -9.15
C LEU A 94 3.60 -19.14 -9.56
N GLN A 95 3.20 -19.97 -8.60
CA GLN A 95 2.53 -21.24 -8.89
C GLN A 95 1.17 -21.02 -9.58
N GLU A 96 0.43 -19.99 -9.15
CA GLU A 96 -0.82 -19.60 -9.82
C GLU A 96 -0.57 -19.07 -11.24
N GLN A 97 0.52 -18.32 -11.45
CA GLN A 97 0.93 -17.86 -12.79
C GLN A 97 1.20 -19.05 -13.71
N GLU A 98 1.97 -20.04 -13.25
CA GLU A 98 2.30 -21.24 -14.01
C GLU A 98 1.04 -22.07 -14.33
N SER A 99 0.15 -22.20 -13.34
CA SER A 99 -1.14 -22.88 -13.47
C SER A 99 -2.04 -22.22 -14.51
N LEU A 100 -2.20 -20.89 -14.46
CA LEU A 100 -3.00 -20.14 -15.42
C LEU A 100 -2.40 -20.16 -16.83
N SER A 101 -1.07 -20.11 -16.96
CA SER A 101 -0.38 -20.12 -18.25
C SER A 101 -0.61 -21.39 -19.06
N ARG A 102 -0.96 -22.50 -18.40
CA ARG A 102 -1.33 -23.78 -19.05
C ARG A 102 -2.78 -23.84 -19.52
N ARG A 103 -3.63 -22.90 -19.12
CA ARG A 103 -5.06 -22.88 -19.48
C ARG A 103 -5.26 -22.15 -20.81
N LYS A 104 -6.25 -22.60 -21.58
CA LYS A 104 -6.64 -21.94 -22.84
C LYS A 104 -7.52 -20.71 -22.62
N SER A 105 -8.33 -20.73 -21.57
CA SER A 105 -9.26 -19.66 -21.23
C SER A 105 -9.53 -19.62 -19.74
N ILE A 106 -10.04 -18.47 -19.26
CA ILE A 106 -10.47 -18.27 -17.88
C ILE A 106 -11.83 -17.57 -17.86
N THR A 107 -12.69 -18.03 -16.95
CA THR A 107 -13.91 -17.31 -16.58
C THR A 107 -13.66 -16.61 -15.25
N PHE A 108 -14.02 -15.34 -15.15
CA PHE A 108 -13.85 -14.56 -13.94
C PHE A 108 -15.12 -14.57 -13.10
N ASP A 109 -14.96 -14.76 -11.79
CA ASP A 109 -16.04 -14.53 -10.86
C ASP A 109 -16.39 -13.04 -10.82
N HIS A 110 -17.69 -12.74 -10.86
CA HIS A 110 -18.18 -11.39 -10.73
C HIS A 110 -18.54 -11.07 -9.28
N VAL A 111 -17.87 -10.08 -8.70
CA VAL A 111 -18.23 -9.51 -7.40
C VAL A 111 -18.77 -8.11 -7.63
N SER A 112 -20.07 -7.91 -7.35
CA SER A 112 -20.76 -6.63 -7.56
C SER A 112 -20.01 -5.46 -6.93
N GLY A 113 -19.81 -4.39 -7.72
CA GLY A 113 -19.08 -3.18 -7.33
C GLY A 113 -17.55 -3.32 -7.22
N LYS A 114 -17.01 -4.54 -7.30
CA LYS A 114 -15.58 -4.84 -7.12
C LYS A 114 -14.90 -5.45 -8.35
N SER A 115 -15.63 -6.17 -9.19
CA SER A 115 -15.12 -6.76 -10.44
C SER A 115 -15.51 -5.90 -11.64
N ALA A 116 -14.66 -5.86 -12.66
CA ALA A 116 -15.07 -5.43 -13.99
C ALA A 116 -16.11 -6.42 -14.55
N GLN A 117 -17.01 -5.94 -15.41
CA GLN A 117 -17.90 -6.82 -16.15
C GLN A 117 -17.12 -7.44 -17.30
N VAL A 118 -16.91 -8.75 -17.25
CA VAL A 118 -16.28 -9.52 -18.32
C VAL A 118 -17.30 -10.54 -18.77
N MET A 119 -17.79 -10.40 -20.02
CA MET A 119 -18.72 -11.35 -20.63
C MET A 119 -17.89 -12.35 -21.44
N GLU A 120 -18.26 -13.64 -21.33
CA GLU A 120 -17.56 -14.80 -21.91
C GLU A 120 -16.24 -15.21 -21.24
N PRO A 121 -15.85 -16.50 -21.38
CA PRO A 121 -14.50 -16.93 -21.02
C PRO A 121 -13.45 -16.17 -21.85
N VAL A 122 -12.49 -15.56 -21.18
CA VAL A 122 -11.38 -14.86 -21.82
C VAL A 122 -10.35 -15.88 -22.28
N VAL A 123 -10.06 -15.92 -23.58
CA VAL A 123 -8.96 -16.71 -24.14
C VAL A 123 -7.64 -16.16 -23.61
N ILE A 124 -6.84 -16.99 -22.98
CA ILE A 124 -5.57 -16.58 -22.38
C ILE A 124 -4.52 -16.52 -23.49
N THR A 125 -3.92 -15.35 -23.65
CA THR A 125 -2.79 -15.11 -24.58
C THR A 125 -1.52 -14.71 -23.82
N SER A 126 -1.67 -14.12 -22.64
CA SER A 126 -0.56 -13.83 -21.73
C SER A 126 -1.02 -13.90 -20.27
N VAL A 127 -0.11 -14.35 -19.40
CA VAL A 127 -0.27 -14.31 -17.94
C VAL A 127 1.01 -13.73 -17.35
N ARG A 128 0.89 -12.62 -16.64
CA ARG A 128 2.04 -11.85 -16.14
C ARG A 128 1.88 -11.50 -14.67
N THR A 129 2.99 -11.44 -13.96
CA THR A 129 3.07 -10.82 -12.63
C THR A 129 2.95 -9.30 -12.75
N GLU A 130 2.62 -8.63 -11.64
CA GLU A 130 2.63 -7.17 -11.63
C GLU A 130 4.03 -6.59 -11.86
N ARG A 131 5.08 -7.23 -11.31
CA ARG A 131 6.48 -6.87 -11.56
C ARG A 131 6.77 -6.77 -13.05
N GLU A 132 6.45 -7.83 -13.80
CA GLU A 132 6.66 -7.87 -15.25
C GLU A 132 5.92 -6.74 -15.97
N VAL A 133 4.66 -6.47 -15.60
CA VAL A 133 3.86 -5.39 -16.22
C VAL A 133 4.42 -4.00 -15.90
N VAL A 134 4.93 -3.79 -14.68
CA VAL A 134 5.52 -2.53 -14.23
C VAL A 134 6.88 -2.28 -14.88
N GLU A 135 7.73 -3.30 -14.93
CA GLU A 135 9.07 -3.21 -15.53
C GLU A 135 9.00 -3.01 -17.04
N ASP A 136 8.09 -3.69 -17.74
CA ASP A 136 7.83 -3.44 -19.17
C ASP A 136 7.32 -2.02 -19.46
N ALA A 137 6.63 -1.41 -18.50
CA ALA A 137 6.23 -0.02 -18.59
C ALA A 137 7.41 0.95 -18.34
N GLY A 138 8.62 0.45 -18.07
CA GLY A 138 9.81 1.24 -17.77
C GLY A 138 9.78 1.89 -16.38
N LEU A 139 9.09 1.26 -15.43
CA LEU A 139 9.02 1.68 -14.03
C LEU A 139 9.70 0.63 -13.14
N GLN A 140 10.06 1.02 -11.93
CA GLN A 140 10.61 0.09 -10.94
C GLN A 140 9.49 -0.49 -10.09
N TYR A 141 9.70 -1.69 -9.53
CA TYR A 141 8.70 -2.41 -8.76
C TYR A 141 9.22 -2.82 -7.38
N PHE A 142 8.39 -2.64 -6.36
CA PHE A 142 8.63 -3.13 -5.01
C PHE A 142 7.35 -3.74 -4.43
N ARG A 143 7.49 -4.85 -3.70
CA ARG A 143 6.35 -5.60 -3.13
C ARG A 143 6.44 -5.65 -1.61
N LEU A 144 5.32 -5.37 -0.96
CA LEU A 144 5.01 -5.72 0.42
C LEU A 144 3.75 -6.60 0.43
N THR A 145 3.74 -7.62 1.27
CA THR A 145 2.66 -8.59 1.36
C THR A 145 1.76 -8.27 2.55
N VAL A 146 1.10 -7.10 2.49
CA VAL A 146 0.24 -6.61 3.59
C VAL A 146 -1.19 -7.18 3.48
N PRO A 147 -1.68 -7.89 4.51
CA PRO A 147 -3.02 -8.48 4.51
C PRO A 147 -4.13 -7.41 4.43
N ASP A 148 -5.20 -7.71 3.70
CA ASP A 148 -6.32 -6.78 3.54
C ASP A 148 -7.09 -6.58 4.85
N HIS A 149 -7.46 -5.34 5.17
CA HIS A 149 -8.12 -4.92 6.43
C HIS A 149 -7.29 -4.98 7.72
N PHE A 150 -6.09 -5.56 7.71
CA PHE A 150 -5.21 -5.65 8.88
C PHE A 150 -4.12 -4.57 8.85
N ARG A 151 -3.35 -4.48 9.93
CA ARG A 151 -2.10 -3.72 9.96
C ARG A 151 -1.00 -4.43 9.17
N ALA A 152 0.02 -3.69 8.74
CA ALA A 152 1.25 -4.32 8.29
C ALA A 152 1.91 -5.10 9.44
N GLN A 153 2.45 -6.27 9.13
CA GLN A 153 3.24 -7.05 10.08
C GLN A 153 4.58 -6.36 10.33
N ASN A 154 5.23 -6.68 11.45
CA ASN A 154 6.46 -5.97 11.84
C ASN A 154 7.59 -6.22 10.83
N GLU A 155 7.65 -7.43 10.29
CA GLU A 155 8.60 -7.86 9.27
C GLU A 155 8.39 -7.10 7.95
N GLU A 156 7.14 -6.82 7.58
CA GLU A 156 6.82 -6.00 6.41
C GLU A 156 7.14 -4.52 6.65
N MET A 157 7.01 -4.03 7.87
CA MET A 157 7.46 -2.68 8.23
C MET A 157 8.98 -2.56 8.22
N ASP A 158 9.71 -3.58 8.66
CA ASP A 158 11.17 -3.63 8.56
C ASP A 158 11.61 -3.61 7.09
N ARG A 159 10.99 -4.47 6.25
CA ARG A 159 11.23 -4.51 4.80
C ARG A 159 10.91 -3.16 4.14
N PHE A 160 9.85 -2.48 4.59
CA PHE A 160 9.50 -1.14 4.12
C PHE A 160 10.54 -0.09 4.51
N VAL A 161 11.00 -0.10 5.77
CA VAL A 161 12.03 0.83 6.26
C VAL A 161 13.33 0.65 5.47
N GLU A 162 13.80 -0.59 5.34
CA GLU A 162 15.01 -0.91 4.56
C GLU A 162 14.88 -0.42 3.11
N PHE A 163 13.73 -0.69 2.48
CA PHE A 163 13.44 -0.18 1.15
C PHE A 163 13.53 1.35 1.07
N VAL A 164 12.78 2.07 1.90
CA VAL A 164 12.72 3.54 1.85
C VAL A 164 14.09 4.18 2.07
N ARG A 165 14.95 3.59 2.91
CA ARG A 165 16.33 4.06 3.14
C ARG A 165 17.21 3.97 1.89
N THR A 166 16.93 3.01 1.02
CA THR A 166 17.70 2.79 -0.23
C THR A 166 17.12 3.54 -1.42
N VAL A 167 15.94 4.15 -1.30
CA VAL A 167 15.31 4.93 -2.37
C VAL A 167 16.14 6.20 -2.63
N PRO A 168 16.63 6.42 -3.86
CA PRO A 168 17.37 7.63 -4.19
C PRO A 168 16.52 8.88 -4.00
N PHE A 169 17.15 9.95 -3.50
CA PHE A 169 16.48 11.25 -3.36
C PHE A 169 15.86 11.70 -4.69
N GLY A 170 14.64 12.23 -4.62
CA GLY A 170 13.88 12.69 -5.80
C GLY A 170 13.02 11.61 -6.48
N THR A 171 13.17 10.33 -6.12
CA THR A 171 12.35 9.22 -6.64
C THR A 171 10.90 9.35 -6.15
N HIS A 172 9.94 9.12 -7.05
CA HIS A 172 8.51 9.17 -6.75
C HIS A 172 7.97 7.77 -6.40
N LEU A 173 7.28 7.65 -5.27
CA LEU A 173 6.70 6.38 -4.83
C LEU A 173 5.19 6.32 -5.14
N HIS A 174 4.77 5.33 -5.92
CA HIS A 174 3.36 5.09 -6.22
C HIS A 174 2.84 3.89 -5.43
N PHE A 175 2.13 4.15 -4.33
CA PHE A 175 1.56 3.11 -3.49
C PHE A 175 0.22 2.63 -4.03
N HIS A 176 -0.02 1.33 -4.06
CA HIS A 176 -1.37 0.85 -4.34
C HIS A 176 -1.70 -0.41 -3.57
N CYS A 177 -3.00 -0.65 -3.45
CA CYS A 177 -3.55 -1.91 -3.00
C CYS A 177 -4.82 -2.17 -3.83
N ARG A 178 -5.67 -3.11 -3.43
CA ARG A 178 -6.92 -3.35 -4.17
C ARG A 178 -7.78 -2.09 -4.36
N ALA A 179 -8.06 -1.36 -3.27
CA ALA A 179 -8.99 -0.23 -3.28
C ALA A 179 -8.32 1.14 -3.21
N GLY A 180 -7.03 1.22 -2.86
CA GLY A 180 -6.33 2.49 -2.70
C GLY A 180 -6.66 3.25 -1.42
N GLN A 181 -7.26 2.58 -0.44
CA GLN A 181 -7.72 3.16 0.83
C GLN A 181 -6.86 2.65 1.99
N GLY A 182 -7.29 1.64 2.75
CA GLY A 182 -6.65 1.24 4.01
C GLY A 182 -5.13 1.01 3.95
N ARG A 183 -4.65 0.00 3.21
CA ARG A 183 -3.22 -0.30 3.09
C ARG A 183 -2.42 0.85 2.47
N THR A 184 -2.92 1.41 1.37
CA THR A 184 -2.29 2.53 0.68
C THR A 184 -2.13 3.75 1.59
N SER A 185 -3.18 4.13 2.32
CA SER A 185 -3.15 5.25 3.27
C SER A 185 -2.16 4.98 4.40
N MET A 186 -2.13 3.75 4.92
CA MET A 186 -1.22 3.37 6.00
C MET A 186 0.24 3.55 5.61
N LEU A 187 0.66 3.03 4.45
CA LEU A 187 2.05 3.10 4.03
C LEU A 187 2.43 4.48 3.47
N MET A 188 1.47 5.25 2.95
CA MET A 188 1.70 6.67 2.65
C MET A 188 1.92 7.50 3.93
N ILE A 189 1.10 7.30 4.97
CA ILE A 189 1.30 7.93 6.28
C ILE A 189 2.64 7.49 6.87
N ALA A 190 2.97 6.20 6.82
CA ALA A 190 4.26 5.69 7.29
C ALA A 190 5.46 6.32 6.55
N ARG A 191 5.37 6.46 5.22
CA ARG A 191 6.41 7.14 4.42
C ARG A 191 6.60 8.58 4.87
N ASP A 192 5.50 9.28 5.13
CA ASP A 192 5.50 10.66 5.58
C ASP A 192 6.08 10.80 7.01
N ILE A 193 5.71 9.88 7.91
CA ILE A 193 6.30 9.73 9.24
C ILE A 193 7.83 9.62 9.15
N MET A 194 8.36 8.72 8.32
CA MET A 194 9.82 8.55 8.19
C MET A 194 10.52 9.82 7.72
N ALA A 195 9.88 10.62 6.86
CA ALA A 195 10.47 11.85 6.36
C ALA A 195 10.38 13.02 7.36
N ASN A 196 9.30 13.09 8.15
CA ASN A 196 8.90 14.34 8.79
C ASN A 196 8.62 14.26 10.30
N ALA A 197 8.65 13.07 10.93
CA ALA A 197 8.28 12.92 12.35
C ALA A 197 9.11 13.80 13.32
N LYS A 198 10.37 14.08 12.99
CA LYS A 198 11.22 14.96 13.82
C LYS A 198 10.70 16.40 13.88
N ALA A 199 10.03 16.90 12.83
CA ALA A 199 9.58 18.28 12.71
C ALA A 199 8.05 18.47 12.72
N VAL A 200 7.28 17.42 12.45
CA VAL A 200 5.83 17.48 12.25
C VAL A 200 5.14 16.48 13.18
N SER A 201 4.02 16.88 13.79
CA SER A 201 3.23 16.03 14.69
C SER A 201 2.56 14.88 13.94
N LEU A 202 2.26 13.78 14.63
CA LEU A 202 1.48 12.69 14.02
C LEU A 202 0.09 13.17 13.57
N GLU A 203 -0.55 14.04 14.34
CA GLU A 203 -1.86 14.62 14.01
C GLU A 203 -1.80 15.39 12.68
N ASP A 204 -0.81 16.27 12.51
CA ASP A 204 -0.60 17.01 11.25
C ASP A 204 -0.31 16.09 10.07
N ILE A 205 0.52 15.06 10.27
CA ILE A 205 0.85 14.07 9.23
C ILE A 205 -0.41 13.32 8.79
N VAL A 206 -1.22 12.85 9.73
CA VAL A 206 -2.48 12.16 9.39
C VAL A 206 -3.44 13.13 8.70
N ALA A 207 -3.63 14.33 9.25
CA ALA A 207 -4.52 15.34 8.71
C ALA A 207 -4.16 15.70 7.26
N ARG A 208 -2.88 16.00 6.97
CA ARG A 208 -2.45 16.35 5.60
C ARG A 208 -2.56 15.18 4.62
N GLN A 209 -2.37 13.95 5.07
CA GLN A 209 -2.61 12.77 4.23
C GLN A 209 -4.11 12.59 3.95
N VAL A 210 -4.99 12.83 4.92
CA VAL A 210 -6.45 12.79 4.73
C VAL A 210 -6.89 13.84 3.70
N LEU A 211 -6.35 15.05 3.76
CA LEU A 211 -6.62 16.09 2.76
C LEU A 211 -6.14 15.70 1.35
N ALA A 212 -5.04 14.96 1.26
CA ALA A 212 -4.57 14.38 0.01
C ALA A 212 -5.42 13.18 -0.47
N GLY A 213 -6.47 12.80 0.27
CA GLY A 213 -7.41 11.74 -0.08
C GLY A 213 -7.13 10.37 0.55
N SER A 214 -6.22 10.29 1.52
CA SER A 214 -6.05 9.09 2.34
C SER A 214 -7.19 8.92 3.36
N GLN A 215 -7.40 7.69 3.81
CA GLN A 215 -8.32 7.41 4.91
C GLN A 215 -7.72 7.90 6.23
N ASP A 216 -8.54 8.47 7.11
CA ASP A 216 -8.16 8.68 8.50
C ASP A 216 -8.07 7.33 9.21
N LEU A 217 -6.84 6.90 9.52
CA LEU A 217 -6.56 5.62 10.15
C LEU A 217 -6.37 5.72 11.66
N CYS A 218 -6.28 6.94 12.21
CA CYS A 218 -6.07 7.18 13.63
C CYS A 218 -7.36 7.58 14.35
N SER A 219 -8.39 8.03 13.62
CA SER A 219 -9.73 8.22 14.15
C SER A 219 -10.42 6.86 14.38
N VAL A 220 -10.37 6.39 15.63
CA VAL A 220 -11.00 5.14 16.05
C VAL A 220 -12.04 5.43 17.12
N GLU A 221 -13.26 4.94 16.91
CA GLU A 221 -14.37 5.13 17.84
C GLU A 221 -14.18 4.32 19.13
N ASP A 222 -14.49 4.94 20.26
CA ASP A 222 -14.62 4.27 21.55
C ASP A 222 -16.00 3.63 21.69
N LYS A 223 -16.04 2.30 21.53
CA LYS A 223 -17.24 1.47 21.63
C LYS A 223 -17.14 0.53 22.82
N CYS A 224 -18.24 0.35 23.55
CA CYS A 224 -18.33 -0.60 24.65
C CYS A 224 -18.15 -2.06 24.18
N GLU A 225 -18.63 -2.39 22.98
CA GLU A 225 -18.43 -3.70 22.35
C GLU A 225 -17.68 -3.55 21.04
N MET A 226 -16.60 -4.31 20.88
CA MET A 226 -15.71 -4.21 19.73
C MET A 226 -15.93 -5.36 18.75
N SER A 227 -16.26 -5.04 17.50
CA SER A 227 -16.23 -6.03 16.43
C SER A 227 -14.79 -6.33 16.00
N ALA A 228 -14.58 -7.43 15.26
CA ALA A 228 -13.28 -7.74 14.66
C ALA A 228 -12.75 -6.61 13.76
N LYS A 229 -13.65 -5.89 13.08
CA LYS A 229 -13.30 -4.73 12.25
C LYS A 229 -12.82 -3.56 13.10
N ASP A 230 -13.48 -3.28 14.23
CA ASP A 230 -13.08 -2.20 15.15
C ASP A 230 -11.72 -2.52 15.78
N MET A 231 -11.48 -3.78 16.16
CA MET A 231 -10.18 -4.23 16.66
C MET A 231 -9.08 -4.00 15.62
N ASN A 232 -9.31 -4.43 14.37
CA ASN A 232 -8.34 -4.20 13.29
C ASN A 232 -8.12 -2.71 12.99
N ALA A 233 -9.11 -1.83 13.18
CA ALA A 233 -8.92 -0.39 13.09
C ALA A 233 -7.99 0.12 14.21
N ARG A 234 -8.21 -0.29 15.47
CA ARG A 234 -7.31 0.06 16.60
C ARG A 234 -5.89 -0.42 16.37
N ARG A 235 -5.70 -1.64 15.85
CA ARG A 235 -4.37 -2.19 15.55
C ARG A 235 -3.63 -1.37 14.50
N ARG A 236 -4.34 -0.87 13.47
CA ARG A 236 -3.74 0.01 12.45
C ARG A 236 -3.36 1.38 13.03
N ALA A 237 -4.20 1.97 13.85
CA ALA A 237 -3.90 3.22 14.55
C ALA A 237 -2.69 3.06 15.49
N SER A 238 -2.67 1.98 16.29
CA SER A 238 -1.56 1.65 17.19
C SER A 238 -0.25 1.43 16.45
N LEU A 239 -0.29 0.76 15.27
CA LEU A 239 0.90 0.63 14.42
C LEU A 239 1.45 2.00 14.02
N LEU A 240 0.61 2.91 13.54
CA LEU A 240 1.05 4.24 13.09
C LEU A 240 1.59 5.09 14.26
N GLN A 241 0.98 4.99 15.44
CA GLN A 241 1.50 5.65 16.64
C GLN A 241 2.89 5.13 17.02
N HIS A 242 3.06 3.81 17.10
CA HIS A 242 4.36 3.21 17.42
C HIS A 242 5.41 3.50 16.34
N PHE A 243 5.00 3.51 15.07
CA PHE A 243 5.92 3.83 13.97
C PHE A 243 6.32 5.31 13.95
N TYR A 244 5.43 6.20 14.38
CA TYR A 244 5.77 7.61 14.62
C TYR A 244 6.78 7.76 15.74
N ASP A 245 6.56 7.10 16.88
CA ASP A 245 7.49 7.14 18.01
C ASP A 245 8.86 6.57 17.61
N TYR A 246 8.88 5.46 16.85
CA TYR A 246 10.09 4.90 16.25
C TYR A 246 10.85 5.92 15.38
N ALA A 247 10.18 6.58 14.44
CA ALA A 247 10.80 7.61 13.59
C ALA A 247 11.21 8.86 14.38
N LYS A 248 10.48 9.19 15.46
CA LYS A 248 10.80 10.31 16.35
C LYS A 248 12.02 10.04 17.21
N ASP A 249 12.21 8.80 17.64
CA ASP A 249 13.35 8.37 18.44
C ASP A 249 14.57 8.07 17.58
N ASN A 250 14.39 7.76 16.28
CA ASN A 250 15.46 7.39 15.37
C ASN A 250 16.58 8.44 15.28
N ASP A 251 17.83 8.03 15.52
CA ASP A 251 19.03 8.85 15.40
C ASP A 251 20.17 8.16 14.63
N ASP A 252 19.90 6.96 14.10
CA ASP A 252 20.86 6.10 13.42
C ASP A 252 20.56 5.91 11.92
N GLU A 253 19.82 6.84 11.31
CA GLU A 253 19.41 6.75 9.90
C GLU A 253 18.61 5.47 9.58
N PHE A 254 17.74 5.08 10.52
CA PHE A 254 16.90 3.89 10.45
C PHE A 254 17.68 2.57 10.29
N GLN A 255 18.91 2.49 10.80
CA GLN A 255 19.71 1.25 10.82
C GLN A 255 19.09 0.21 11.77
N THR A 256 18.61 0.64 12.93
CA THR A 256 17.82 -0.19 13.84
C THR A 256 16.44 -0.41 13.23
N SER A 257 16.06 -1.67 13.00
CA SER A 257 14.74 -2.01 12.44
C SER A 257 13.60 -1.65 13.40
N PHE A 258 12.39 -1.51 12.86
CA PHE A 258 11.21 -1.21 13.66
C PHE A 258 10.92 -2.32 14.67
N SER A 259 11.04 -3.59 14.26
CA SER A 259 10.84 -4.73 15.16
C SER A 259 11.85 -4.77 16.31
N ILE A 260 13.13 -4.48 16.05
CA ILE A 260 14.17 -4.42 17.09
C ILE A 260 13.88 -3.26 18.05
N TRP A 261 13.53 -2.08 17.53
CA TRP A 261 13.19 -0.94 18.36
C TRP A 261 11.99 -1.21 19.27
N LEU A 262 10.94 -1.90 18.77
CA LEU A 262 9.80 -2.30 19.59
C LEU A 262 10.23 -3.18 20.77
N GLN A 263 11.10 -4.16 20.52
CA GLN A 263 11.62 -5.07 21.57
C GLN A 263 12.43 -4.31 22.61
N GLN A 264 13.35 -3.44 22.19
CA GLN A 264 14.19 -2.64 23.08
C GLN A 264 13.39 -1.71 24.01
N ASN A 265 12.24 -1.24 23.53
CA ASN A 265 11.36 -0.33 24.27
C ASN A 265 10.21 -1.04 24.99
N ASN A 266 10.20 -2.38 25.04
CA ASN A 266 9.10 -3.19 25.61
C ASN A 266 7.71 -2.81 25.06
N ARG A 267 7.66 -2.43 23.78
CA ARG A 267 6.42 -2.08 23.08
C ARG A 267 5.91 -3.27 22.30
N SER A 268 4.59 -3.44 22.28
CA SER A 268 3.94 -4.44 21.42
C SER A 268 2.84 -3.76 20.59
N VAL A 269 2.83 -4.05 19.29
CA VAL A 269 1.70 -3.71 18.42
C VAL A 269 0.74 -4.90 18.48
N GLN A 270 -0.26 -4.82 19.35
CA GLN A 270 -1.27 -5.89 19.48
C GLN A 270 -2.12 -6.07 18.22
#